data_AF-A0A7R9B4H8-F1
#
_entry.id   AF-A0A7R9B4H8-F1
#
_cell.length_a   1.000
_cell.length_b   1.000
_cell.length_c   1.000
_cell.angle_alpha   90.00
_cell.angle_beta   90.00
_cell.angle_gamma   90.00
#
_symmetry.space_group_name_H-M   'P 1'
#
loop_
_entity.id
_entity.type
_entity.pdbx_description
1 polymer ?
#
loop_
_entity_poly.entity_id
_entity_poly.type
_entity_poly.pdbx_seq_one_letter_code
_entity_poly.pdbx_strand_id
1 'polypeptide(L)'
;IICFFQACLAVVQFVGSTVDRIRDSLDGKNVESLMTELGVRFHRVVYEHLQQFQYNSAGAMCVICDVNEYRKCVKEFKVPLVNSLFDALHALCNLLLVKPENLKQVCTGDQLSGLDRSILLNFIQLRADYKTQKLANSLRGLAT
;
A
#
# COMPACT_ATOMS: atom_id res chain seq x y z
N ILE A 1 -9.21 -18.98 -6.37
CA ILE A 1 -7.73 -19.05 -6.49
C ILE A 1 -7.22 -17.66 -6.16
N ILE A 2 -6.58 -17.47 -5.02
CA ILE A 2 -5.99 -16.18 -4.65
C ILE A 2 -4.64 -16.12 -5.37
N CYS A 3 -4.54 -15.29 -6.42
CA CYS A 3 -3.29 -15.07 -7.14
C CYS A 3 -2.41 -14.16 -6.29
N PHE A 4 -1.53 -14.74 -5.47
CA PHE A 4 -0.38 -14.01 -4.97
C PHE A 4 0.68 -13.97 -6.08
N PHE A 5 1.28 -12.80 -6.31
CA PHE A 5 2.43 -12.78 -7.18
C PHE A 5 3.59 -13.51 -6.48
N GLN A 6 4.29 -14.38 -7.21
CA GLN A 6 5.45 -15.11 -6.69
C GLN A 6 6.53 -14.16 -6.14
N ALA A 7 6.60 -12.94 -6.69
CA ALA A 7 7.43 -11.86 -6.17
C ALA A 7 7.06 -11.45 -4.73
N CYS A 8 5.76 -11.31 -4.42
CA CYS A 8 5.30 -10.96 -3.07
C CYS A 8 5.73 -12.01 -2.05
N LEU A 9 5.53 -13.30 -2.37
CA LEU A 9 5.92 -14.39 -1.46
C LEU A 9 7.43 -14.42 -1.23
N ALA A 10 8.23 -14.24 -2.29
CA ALA A 10 9.69 -14.17 -2.16
C ALA A 10 10.14 -13.00 -1.28
N VAL A 11 9.52 -11.82 -1.45
CA VAL A 11 9.79 -10.65 -0.62
C VAL A 11 9.40 -10.89 0.84
N VAL A 12 8.21 -11.43 1.11
CA VAL A 12 7.74 -11.72 2.48
C VAL A 12 8.66 -12.73 3.17
N GLN A 13 9.09 -13.79 2.47
CA GLN A 13 10.03 -14.76 3.01
C GLN A 13 11.39 -14.13 3.33
N PHE A 14 11.93 -13.32 2.41
CA PHE A 14 13.19 -12.62 2.61
C PHE A 14 13.13 -11.66 3.81
N VAL A 15 12.10 -10.80 3.85
CA VAL A 15 11.90 -9.84 4.92
C VAL A 15 11.70 -10.54 6.26
N GLY A 16 10.88 -11.59 6.32
CA GLY A 16 10.67 -12.39 7.53
C GLY A 16 11.97 -12.96 8.07
N SER A 17 12.77 -13.63 7.23
CA SER A 17 14.07 -14.18 7.64
C SER A 17 15.07 -13.10 8.10
N THR A 18 14.97 -11.89 7.55
CA THR A 18 15.80 -10.75 7.93
C THR A 18 15.38 -10.21 9.30
N VAL A 19 14.08 -10.13 9.56
CA VAL A 19 13.53 -9.68 10.86
C VAL A 19 13.96 -10.60 11.98
N ASP A 20 13.92 -11.93 11.76
CA ASP A 20 14.34 -12.92 12.75
C ASP A 20 15.83 -12.73 13.11
N ARG A 21 16.70 -12.61 12.09
CA ARG A 21 18.13 -12.37 12.31
C ARG A 21 18.43 -11.08 13.05
N ILE A 22 17.70 -10.00 12.75
CA ILE A 22 17.89 -8.72 13.44
C ILE A 22 17.57 -8.86 14.92
N ARG A 23 16.48 -9.57 15.27
CA ARG A 23 16.05 -9.79 16.65
C ARG A 23 17.02 -10.65 17.44
N ASP A 24 17.65 -11.61 16.77
CA ASP A 24 18.67 -12.46 17.39
C ASP A 24 20.00 -11.72 17.59
N SER A 25 20.21 -10.58 16.90
CA SER A 25 21.48 -9.86 16.88
C SER A 25 21.47 -8.53 17.62
N LEU A 26 20.31 -7.94 17.88
CA LEU A 26 20.14 -6.62 18.49
C LEU A 26 19.06 -6.63 19.57
N ASP A 27 19.21 -5.74 20.55
CA ASP A 27 18.31 -5.62 21.69
C ASP A 27 17.83 -4.18 21.95
N GLY A 28 16.88 -4.07 22.87
CA GLY A 28 16.37 -2.80 23.39
C GLY A 28 15.94 -1.81 22.31
N LYS A 29 16.45 -0.58 22.40
CA LYS A 29 16.08 0.52 21.48
C LYS A 29 16.73 0.40 20.11
N ASN A 30 17.80 -0.39 19.97
CA ASN A 30 18.50 -0.57 18.71
C ASN A 30 17.64 -1.38 17.73
N VAL A 31 17.03 -2.47 18.20
CA VAL A 31 16.10 -3.26 17.37
C VAL A 31 14.88 -2.44 16.97
N GLU A 32 14.30 -1.64 17.87
CA GLU A 32 13.14 -0.80 17.56
C GLU A 32 13.47 0.26 16.49
N SER A 33 14.63 0.93 16.62
CA SER A 33 15.09 1.94 15.67
C SER A 33 15.35 1.34 14.29
N LEU A 34 16.02 0.17 14.23
CA LEU A 34 16.30 -0.51 12.97
C LEU A 34 15.03 -1.05 12.31
N MET A 35 14.11 -1.65 13.09
CA MET A 35 12.83 -2.15 12.57
C MET A 35 11.96 -1.01 12.02
N THR A 36 12.00 0.16 12.67
CA THR A 36 11.32 1.36 12.17
C THR A 36 11.88 1.78 10.81
N GLU A 37 13.20 1.93 10.69
CA GLU A 37 13.84 2.34 9.43
C GLU A 37 13.63 1.30 8.31
N LEU A 38 13.77 0.01 8.63
CA LEU A 38 13.51 -1.08 7.70
C LEU A 38 12.07 -1.04 7.20
N GLY A 39 11.09 -0.88 8.09
CA GLY A 39 9.67 -0.85 7.74
C GLY A 39 9.29 0.36 6.89
N VAL A 40 9.83 1.54 7.21
CA VAL A 40 9.60 2.77 6.43
C VAL A 40 10.19 2.63 5.02
N ARG A 41 11.43 2.12 4.90
CA ARG A 41 12.05 1.89 3.59
C ARG A 41 11.34 0.81 2.78
N PHE A 42 10.92 -0.27 3.44
CA PHE A 42 10.17 -1.33 2.80
C PHE A 42 8.84 -0.80 2.24
N HIS A 43 8.09 -0.04 3.05
CA HIS A 43 6.88 0.65 2.59
C HIS A 43 7.17 1.53 1.36
N ARG A 44 8.24 2.34 1.40
CA ARG A 44 8.61 3.21 0.27
C ARG A 44 8.86 2.41 -1.01
N VAL A 45 9.65 1.34 -0.94
CA VAL A 45 9.95 0.49 -2.11
C VAL A 45 8.68 -0.12 -2.69
N VAL A 46 7.78 -0.63 -1.84
CA VAL A 46 6.49 -1.18 -2.30
C VAL A 46 5.65 -0.08 -2.95
N TYR A 47 5.50 1.07 -2.29
CA TYR A 47 4.71 2.21 -2.79
C TYR A 47 5.21 2.72 -4.16
N GLU A 48 6.53 2.87 -4.32
CA GLU A 48 7.15 3.27 -5.58
C GLU A 48 6.98 2.22 -6.68
N HIS A 49 7.08 0.92 -6.31
CA HIS A 49 6.85 -0.19 -7.23
C HIS A 49 5.42 -0.19 -7.78
N LEU A 50 4.41 -0.01 -6.92
CA LEU A 50 3.01 0.00 -7.36
C LEU A 50 2.72 1.12 -8.37
N GLN A 51 3.38 2.26 -8.23
CA GLN A 51 3.19 3.40 -9.14
C GLN A 51 3.75 3.17 -10.56
N GLN A 52 4.53 2.11 -10.78
CA GLN A 52 5.07 1.79 -12.11
C GLN A 52 4.06 1.06 -13.02
N PHE A 53 2.87 0.71 -12.51
CA PHE A 53 1.92 -0.12 -13.22
C PHE A 53 0.56 0.56 -13.40
N GLN A 54 -0.20 0.05 -14.36
CA GLN A 54 -1.61 0.39 -14.58
C GLN A 54 -2.47 -0.84 -14.28
N TYR A 55 -3.59 -0.63 -13.59
CA TYR A 55 -4.38 -1.70 -13.00
C TYR A 55 -5.78 -1.76 -13.60
N ASN A 56 -6.13 -2.91 -14.16
CA ASN A 56 -7.53 -3.30 -14.37
C ASN A 56 -8.08 -3.97 -13.09
N SER A 57 -9.37 -4.32 -13.07
CA SER A 57 -10.00 -4.90 -11.87
C SER A 57 -9.30 -6.18 -11.38
N ALA A 58 -8.82 -7.03 -12.30
CA ALA A 58 -8.10 -8.26 -11.93
C ALA A 58 -6.74 -7.94 -11.29
N GLY A 59 -5.96 -7.04 -11.89
CA GLY A 59 -4.69 -6.57 -11.34
C GLY A 59 -4.86 -5.87 -9.99
N ALA A 60 -5.93 -5.09 -9.82
CA ALA A 60 -6.26 -4.44 -8.55
C ALA A 60 -6.57 -5.47 -7.44
N MET A 61 -7.30 -6.55 -7.75
CA MET A 61 -7.51 -7.62 -6.77
C MET A 61 -6.20 -8.31 -6.36
N CYS A 62 -5.30 -8.58 -7.31
CA CYS A 62 -4.00 -9.17 -7.02
C CYS A 62 -3.15 -8.26 -6.11
N VAL A 63 -3.05 -6.96 -6.42
CA VAL A 63 -2.23 -6.04 -5.61
C VAL A 63 -2.79 -5.85 -4.19
N ILE A 64 -4.12 -5.87 -4.03
CA ILE A 64 -4.75 -5.84 -2.70
C ILE A 64 -4.38 -7.10 -1.89
N CYS A 65 -4.32 -8.27 -2.54
CA CYS A 65 -3.88 -9.50 -1.89
C CYS A 65 -2.40 -9.41 -1.47
N ASP A 66 -1.52 -8.96 -2.36
CA ASP A 66 -0.09 -8.78 -2.06
C ASP A 66 0.14 -7.78 -0.91
N VAL A 67 -0.51 -6.62 -0.95
CA VAL A 67 -0.36 -5.61 0.12
C VAL A 67 -0.91 -6.14 1.45
N ASN A 68 -1.92 -7.00 1.44
CA ASN A 68 -2.37 -7.68 2.66
C ASN A 68 -1.33 -8.67 3.21
N GLU A 69 -0.56 -9.36 2.37
CA GLU A 69 0.56 -10.19 2.84
C GLU A 69 1.69 -9.34 3.40
N TYR A 70 2.02 -8.20 2.76
CA TYR A 70 2.97 -7.26 3.33
C TYR A 70 2.50 -6.72 4.68
N ARG A 71 1.22 -6.40 4.85
CA ARG A 71 0.63 -6.01 6.15
C ARG A 71 0.82 -7.08 7.21
N LYS A 72 0.59 -8.36 6.89
CA LYS A 72 0.83 -9.47 7.83
C LYS A 72 2.31 -9.56 8.20
N CYS A 73 3.20 -9.43 7.22
CA CYS A 73 4.65 -9.47 7.43
C CYS A 73 5.11 -8.33 8.37
N VAL A 74 4.69 -7.09 8.12
CA VAL A 74 5.17 -5.94 8.92
C VAL A 74 4.55 -5.84 10.31
N LYS A 75 3.43 -6.51 10.58
CA LYS A 75 2.91 -6.66 11.95
C LYS A 75 3.90 -7.35 12.86
N GLU A 76 4.77 -8.20 12.31
CA GLU A 76 5.84 -8.80 13.08
C GLU A 76 6.93 -7.82 13.44
N PHE A 77 7.01 -6.61 12.87
CA PHE A 77 8.04 -5.64 13.26
C PHE A 77 7.73 -5.00 14.62
N LYS A 78 6.47 -5.11 15.09
CA LYS A 78 5.97 -4.49 16.32
C LYS A 78 6.18 -2.96 16.38
N VAL A 79 6.18 -2.29 15.21
CA VAL A 79 6.31 -0.84 15.09
C VAL A 79 4.97 -0.23 14.62
N PRO A 80 4.24 0.51 15.48
CA PRO A 80 2.93 1.06 15.15
C PRO A 80 2.92 1.95 13.90
N LEU A 81 3.94 2.79 13.72
CA LEU A 81 4.08 3.64 12.55
C LEU A 81 4.08 2.84 11.24
N VAL A 82 4.83 1.73 11.19
CA VAL A 82 4.92 0.89 9.99
C VAL A 82 3.58 0.23 9.68
N ASN A 83 2.86 -0.22 10.72
CA ASN A 83 1.50 -0.75 10.54
C ASN A 83 0.58 0.30 9.90
N SER A 84 0.59 1.54 10.41
CA SER A 84 -0.22 2.62 9.87
C SER A 84 0.13 2.97 8.42
N LEU A 85 1.42 2.93 8.04
CA LEU A 85 1.84 3.14 6.66
C LEU A 85 1.26 2.07 5.73
N PHE A 86 1.34 0.80 6.10
CA PHE A 86 0.80 -0.28 5.27
C PHE A 86 -0.74 -0.36 5.29
N ASP A 87 -1.39 0.08 6.37
CA ASP A 87 -2.85 0.24 6.42
C ASP A 87 -3.31 1.33 5.44
N ALA A 88 -2.62 2.48 5.41
CA ALA A 88 -2.88 3.55 4.45
C ALA A 88 -2.63 3.08 3.00
N LEU A 89 -1.54 2.34 2.75
CA LEU A 89 -1.24 1.77 1.44
C LEU A 89 -2.33 0.80 0.96
N HIS A 90 -2.82 -0.06 1.83
CA HIS A 90 -3.93 -0.96 1.50
C HIS A 90 -5.22 -0.19 1.19
N ALA A 91 -5.52 0.87 1.95
CA ALA A 91 -6.65 1.75 1.65
C ALA A 91 -6.50 2.43 0.28
N LEU A 92 -5.28 2.86 -0.09
CA LEU A 92 -5.00 3.38 -1.44
C LEU A 92 -5.24 2.31 -2.53
N CYS A 93 -4.80 1.06 -2.33
CA CYS A 93 -5.06 -0.03 -3.27
C CYS A 93 -6.55 -0.28 -3.52
N ASN A 94 -7.42 -0.06 -2.52
CA ASN A 94 -8.86 -0.19 -2.72
C ASN A 94 -9.44 0.84 -3.70
N LEU A 95 -8.79 2.00 -3.88
CA LEU A 95 -9.17 3.00 -4.90
C LEU A 95 -9.00 2.46 -6.33
N LEU A 96 -8.13 1.46 -6.52
CA LEU A 96 -7.90 0.83 -7.83
C LEU A 96 -9.05 -0.09 -8.24
N LEU A 97 -9.80 -0.62 -7.27
CA LEU A 97 -10.87 -1.60 -7.49
C LEU A 97 -12.27 -0.99 -7.41
N VAL A 98 -12.46 0.04 -6.57
CA VAL A 98 -13.79 0.61 -6.33
C VAL A 98 -14.42 1.15 -7.62
N LYS A 99 -15.75 1.10 -7.73
CA LYS A 99 -16.43 1.68 -8.90
C LYS A 99 -16.26 3.21 -8.95
N PRO A 100 -16.19 3.80 -10.16
CA PRO A 100 -16.02 5.25 -10.34
C PRO A 100 -16.97 6.13 -9.50
N GLU A 101 -18.25 5.74 -9.42
CA GLU A 101 -19.30 6.46 -8.69
C GLU A 101 -19.03 6.58 -7.19
N ASN A 102 -18.29 5.63 -6.61
CA ASN A 102 -18.01 5.58 -5.17
C ASN A 102 -16.65 6.19 -4.81
N LEU A 103 -15.80 6.55 -5.79
CA LEU A 103 -14.44 7.04 -5.54
C LEU A 103 -14.41 8.25 -4.59
N LYS A 104 -15.30 9.22 -4.80
CA LYS A 104 -15.36 10.43 -3.95
C LYS A 104 -15.61 10.08 -2.49
N GLN A 105 -16.58 9.20 -2.23
CA GLN A 105 -16.93 8.78 -0.88
C GLN A 105 -15.76 8.07 -0.21
N VAL A 106 -15.06 7.19 -0.93
CA VAL A 106 -13.89 6.49 -0.40
C VAL A 106 -12.75 7.46 -0.10
N CYS A 107 -12.48 8.44 -0.99
CA CYS A 107 -11.47 9.48 -0.74
C CYS A 107 -11.76 10.36 0.49
N THR A 108 -13.03 10.50 0.89
CA THR A 108 -13.42 11.26 2.08
C THR A 108 -13.54 10.41 3.35
N GLY A 109 -13.38 9.09 3.25
CA GLY A 109 -13.47 8.19 4.41
C GLY A 109 -12.29 8.33 5.37
N ASP A 110 -12.51 7.97 6.64
CA ASP A 110 -11.57 8.16 7.75
C ASP A 110 -10.17 7.55 7.51
N GLN A 111 -10.08 6.47 6.74
CA GLN A 111 -8.79 5.82 6.44
C GLN A 111 -7.90 6.63 5.48
N LEU A 112 -8.49 7.53 4.69
CA LEU A 112 -7.79 8.32 3.66
C LEU A 112 -7.86 9.83 3.94
N SER A 113 -8.61 10.26 4.96
CA SER A 113 -8.80 11.68 5.29
C SER A 113 -7.52 12.40 5.72
N GLY A 114 -6.55 11.66 6.28
CA GLY A 114 -5.24 12.18 6.69
C GLY A 114 -4.19 12.26 5.58
N LEU A 115 -4.49 11.81 4.36
CA LEU A 115 -3.56 11.85 3.23
C LEU A 115 -3.78 13.09 2.36
N ASP A 116 -2.68 13.62 1.82
CA ASP A 116 -2.73 14.68 0.82
C ASP A 116 -3.54 14.21 -0.39
N ARG A 117 -4.40 15.09 -0.91
CA ARG A 117 -5.24 14.82 -2.07
C ARG A 117 -4.44 14.43 -3.30
N SER A 118 -3.24 14.99 -3.49
CA SER A 118 -2.33 14.64 -4.56
C SER A 118 -1.96 13.15 -4.55
N ILE A 119 -1.76 12.55 -3.36
CA ILE A 119 -1.45 11.13 -3.22
C ILE A 119 -2.64 10.29 -3.71
N LEU A 120 -3.86 10.65 -3.30
CA LEU A 120 -5.08 9.96 -3.73
C LEU A 120 -5.26 10.04 -5.26
N LEU A 121 -5.09 11.25 -5.81
CA LEU A 121 -5.23 11.49 -7.25
C LEU A 121 -4.16 10.77 -8.06
N ASN A 122 -2.92 10.72 -7.59
CA ASN A 122 -1.84 9.97 -8.23
C ASN A 122 -2.14 8.46 -8.23
N PHE A 123 -2.71 7.94 -7.15
CA PHE A 123 -3.08 6.52 -7.09
C PHE A 123 -4.26 6.19 -8.00
N ILE A 124 -5.27 7.07 -8.08
CA ILE A 124 -6.42 6.88 -8.99
C ILE A 124 -6.00 6.92 -10.47
N GLN A 125 -4.96 7.68 -10.81
CA GLN A 125 -4.38 7.70 -12.16
C GLN A 125 -3.75 6.37 -12.60
N LEU A 126 -3.49 5.46 -11.66
CA LEU A 126 -2.99 4.11 -11.96
C LEU A 126 -4.10 3.16 -12.43
N ARG A 127 -5.36 3.60 -12.48
CA ARG A 127 -6.45 2.77 -13.00
C ARG A 127 -6.42 2.74 -14.53
N ALA A 128 -6.53 1.55 -15.09
CA ALA A 128 -6.59 1.36 -16.55
C ALA A 128 -7.79 2.06 -17.20
N ASP A 129 -8.89 2.27 -16.46
CA ASP A 129 -10.10 2.97 -16.91
C ASP A 129 -10.07 4.49 -16.67
N TYR A 130 -8.97 5.04 -16.13
CA TYR A 130 -8.88 6.45 -15.73
C TYR A 130 -9.25 7.43 -16.85
N LYS A 131 -8.70 7.19 -18.05
CA LYS A 131 -8.93 8.03 -19.23
C LYS A 131 -10.32 7.80 -19.85
N THR A 132 -10.75 6.54 -19.94
CA THR A 132 -12.01 6.17 -20.60
C THR A 132 -13.23 6.63 -19.79
N GLN A 133 -13.14 6.58 -18.47
CA GLN A 133 -14.18 7.06 -17.55
C GLN A 133 -14.10 8.57 -17.25
N LYS A 134 -13.13 9.28 -17.85
CA LYS A 134 -12.89 10.72 -17.64
C LYS A 134 -12.83 11.09 -16.14
N LEU A 135 -12.17 10.26 -15.32
CA LEU A 135 -12.20 10.37 -13.86
C LEU A 135 -11.67 11.73 -13.34
N ALA A 136 -10.77 12.37 -14.09
CA ALA A 136 -10.32 13.73 -13.80
C ALA A 136 -11.48 14.73 -13.66
N ASN A 137 -12.56 14.59 -14.45
CA ASN A 137 -13.73 15.47 -14.38
C ASN A 137 -14.57 15.19 -13.14
N SER A 138 -14.77 13.91 -12.83
CA SER A 138 -15.50 13.48 -11.64
C SER A 138 -14.80 13.96 -10.37
N LEU A 139 -13.47 14.00 -10.35
CA LEU A 139 -12.66 14.29 -9.15
C LEU A 139 -12.24 15.76 -9.02
N ARG A 140 -12.73 16.69 -9.86
CA ARG A 140 -12.36 18.12 -9.82
C ARG A 140 -12.50 18.77 -8.43
N GLY A 141 -13.47 18.33 -7.63
CA GLY A 141 -13.68 18.84 -6.27
C GLY A 141 -12.67 18.35 -5.21
N LEU A 142 -11.73 17.47 -5.58
CA LEU A 142 -10.64 17.00 -4.71
C LEU A 142 -9.30 17.66 -5.01
N ALA A 143 -9.18 18.43 -6.10
CA ALA A 143 -7.93 19.03 -6.57
C ALA A 143 -7.72 20.49 -6.07
N THR A 144 -8.51 20.92 -5.08
CA THR A 144 -8.42 22.24 -4.42
C THR A 144 -8.12 22.03 -2.95
#